data_AF-A0A350V0Z2-F1
#
_entry.id   AF-A0A350V0Z2-F1
#
_cell.length_a   1.000
_cell.length_b   1.000
_cell.length_c   1.000
_cell.angle_alpha   90.00
_cell.angle_beta   90.00
_cell.angle_gamma   90.00
#
_symmetry.space_group_name_H-M   'P 1'
#
loop_
_entity.id
_entity.type
_entity.pdbx_description
1 polymer ?
#
loop_
_entity_poly.entity_id
_entity_poly.type
_entity_poly.pdbx_seq_one_letter_code
_entity_poly.pdbx_strand_id
1 'polypeptide(L)'
;MCSQALQEKKKNIMSKIDLSTHYLGMNLKNPIVPSASPLTRDIGNAKKMEDAGASAIVMYSLFEEQITHEALELYHHTSYHEDTHAEALTYFPE
;
A
#
# COMPACT_ATOMS: atom_id res chain seq x y z
N MET A 1 -8.06 2.61 51.93
CA MET A 1 -6.93 3.30 51.28
C MET A 1 -6.13 2.43 50.30
N CYS A 2 -6.04 1.11 50.45
CA CYS A 2 -5.32 0.26 49.47
C CYS A 2 -6.11 0.00 48.15
N SER A 3 -7.44 0.08 48.17
CA SER A 3 -8.29 -0.25 47.01
C SER A 3 -8.39 0.87 45.94
N GLN A 4 -8.22 2.14 46.32
CA GLN A 4 -8.30 3.29 45.39
C GLN A 4 -7.03 3.44 44.51
N ALA A 5 -5.85 3.19 45.07
CA ALA A 5 -4.58 3.27 44.34
C ALA A 5 -4.44 2.20 43.23
N LEU A 6 -5.07 1.04 43.41
CA LEU A 6 -5.11 -0.02 42.40
C LEU A 6 -6.17 0.23 41.31
N GLN A 7 -7.27 0.92 41.63
CA GLN A 7 -8.32 1.31 40.68
C GLN A 7 -7.87 2.45 39.75
N GLU A 8 -7.13 3.44 40.25
CA GLU A 8 -6.60 4.56 39.43
C GLU A 8 -5.50 4.12 38.46
N LYS A 9 -4.61 3.21 38.88
CA LYS A 9 -3.60 2.63 37.98
C LYS A 9 -4.23 1.79 36.87
N LYS A 10 -5.33 1.07 37.13
CA LYS A 10 -5.99 0.21 36.15
C LYS A 10 -6.93 0.96 35.19
N LYS A 11 -7.50 2.11 35.60
CA LYS A 11 -8.48 2.86 34.79
C LYS A 11 -7.86 3.68 33.67
N ASN A 12 -6.62 4.16 33.78
CA ASN A 12 -6.05 5.03 32.74
C ASN A 12 -5.12 4.32 31.74
N ILE A 13 -4.59 3.15 32.10
CA ILE A 13 -3.66 2.40 31.23
C ILE A 13 -4.37 1.79 30.00
N MET A 14 -5.72 1.76 29.95
CA MET A 14 -6.49 1.09 28.89
C MET A 14 -7.31 2.01 27.96
N SER A 15 -7.39 3.33 28.16
CA SER A 15 -8.31 4.18 27.34
C SER A 15 -7.64 5.10 26.32
N LYS A 16 -6.31 5.21 26.32
CA LYS A 16 -5.60 5.96 25.29
C LYS A 16 -4.21 5.38 25.09
N ILE A 17 -4.15 4.28 24.34
CA ILE A 17 -2.90 3.91 23.67
C ILE A 17 -2.56 5.10 22.77
N ASP A 18 -1.40 5.71 22.97
CA ASP A 18 -0.91 6.71 22.04
C ASP A 18 -0.54 6.00 20.75
N LEU A 19 -1.33 6.24 19.71
CA LEU A 19 -1.10 5.70 18.38
C LEU A 19 -0.19 6.62 17.56
N SER A 20 0.27 7.75 18.12
CA SER A 20 1.18 8.63 17.40
C SER A 20 2.44 7.88 16.97
N THR A 21 2.87 8.10 15.72
CA THR A 21 4.03 7.42 15.15
C THR A 21 4.88 8.38 14.36
N HIS A 22 6.19 8.13 14.37
CA HIS A 22 7.14 8.84 13.54
C HIS A 22 7.54 7.94 12.37
N TYR A 23 7.27 8.37 11.15
CA TYR A 23 7.54 7.59 9.94
C TYR A 23 8.11 8.49 8.85
N LEU A 24 9.31 8.16 8.34
CA LEU A 24 10.01 8.90 7.28
C LEU A 24 10.14 10.42 7.55
N GLY A 25 10.39 10.81 8.80
CA GLY A 25 10.49 12.23 9.18
C GLY A 25 9.14 12.92 9.43
N MET A 26 8.02 12.22 9.25
CA MET A 26 6.67 12.74 9.48
C MET A 26 6.13 12.29 10.84
N ASN A 27 5.43 13.19 11.53
CA ASN A 27 4.66 12.86 12.74
C ASN A 27 3.22 12.54 12.35
N LEU A 28 2.82 11.29 12.51
CA LEU A 28 1.49 10.77 12.19
C LEU A 28 0.65 10.65 13.47
N LYS A 29 -0.66 10.96 13.37
CA LYS A 29 -1.61 10.85 14.49
C LYS A 29 -1.86 9.39 14.87
N ASN A 30 -1.75 8.48 13.91
CA ASN A 30 -1.91 7.04 14.02
C ASN A 30 -1.09 6.33 12.91
N PRO A 31 -0.78 5.03 13.03
CA PRO A 31 -0.03 4.31 12.00
C PRO A 31 -0.90 3.87 10.80
N ILE A 32 -2.12 4.38 10.65
CA ILE A 32 -3.06 3.92 9.62
C ILE A 32 -2.85 4.74 8.35
N VAL A 33 -2.47 4.03 7.29
CA VAL A 33 -2.20 4.58 5.95
C VAL A 33 -2.90 3.71 4.91
N PRO A 34 -3.97 4.19 4.25
CA PRO A 34 -4.61 3.49 3.14
C PRO A 34 -3.65 3.32 1.95
N SER A 35 -3.66 2.12 1.36
CA SER A 35 -2.84 1.79 0.18
C SER A 35 -3.35 2.49 -1.08
N ALA A 36 -2.52 2.46 -2.13
CA ALA A 36 -2.93 2.90 -3.46
C ALA A 36 -4.13 2.06 -3.91
N SER A 37 -5.29 2.68 -4.03
CA SER A 37 -6.56 2.04 -4.38
C SER A 37 -7.36 2.98 -5.28
N PRO A 38 -8.43 2.52 -5.95
CA PRO A 38 -9.26 3.39 -6.77
C PRO A 38 -9.81 4.61 -6.02
N LEU A 39 -9.91 4.51 -4.69
CA LEU A 39 -10.36 5.59 -3.84
C LEU A 39 -9.33 6.73 -3.74
N THR A 40 -8.03 6.49 -3.93
CA THR A 40 -6.98 7.52 -3.84
C THR A 40 -6.71 8.24 -5.17
N ARG A 41 -7.53 7.99 -6.21
CA ARG A 41 -7.46 8.68 -7.52
C ARG A 41 -8.07 10.08 -7.50
N ASP A 42 -9.04 10.32 -6.61
CA ASP A 42 -9.74 11.60 -6.49
C ASP A 42 -9.39 12.32 -5.18
N ILE A 43 -9.16 13.62 -5.26
CA ILE A 43 -8.78 14.46 -4.11
C ILE A 43 -9.93 14.55 -3.09
N GLY A 44 -11.19 14.52 -3.54
CA GLY A 44 -12.35 14.51 -2.64
C GLY A 44 -12.40 13.26 -1.78
N ASN A 45 -12.01 12.11 -2.33
CA ASN A 45 -11.89 10.87 -1.56
C ASN A 45 -10.69 10.89 -0.60
N ALA A 46 -9.57 11.51 -0.98
CA ALA A 46 -8.45 11.72 -0.07
C ALA A 46 -8.88 12.49 1.19
N LYS A 47 -9.68 13.55 1.03
CA LYS A 47 -10.26 14.30 2.16
C LYS A 47 -11.16 13.44 3.03
N LYS A 48 -12.04 12.64 2.42
CA LYS A 48 -12.90 11.71 3.18
C LYS A 48 -12.10 10.69 3.99
N MET A 49 -10.94 10.25 3.49
CA MET A 49 -10.06 9.34 4.23
C MET A 49 -9.36 10.03 5.39
N GLU A 50 -8.93 11.29 5.20
CA GLU A 50 -8.44 12.13 6.30
C GLU A 50 -9.52 12.29 7.38
N ASP A 51 -10.75 12.64 6.98
CA ASP A 51 -11.90 12.80 7.87
C ASP A 51 -12.26 11.50 8.60
N ALA A 52 -12.05 10.35 7.95
CA ALA A 52 -12.21 9.01 8.55
C ALA A 52 -11.06 8.64 9.52
N GLY A 53 -10.01 9.45 9.60
CA GLY A 53 -8.91 9.30 10.54
C GLY A 53 -7.63 8.70 9.96
N ALA A 54 -7.47 8.64 8.63
CA ALA A 54 -6.18 8.28 8.03
C ALA A 54 -5.11 9.35 8.32
N SER A 55 -3.89 8.94 8.69
CA SER A 55 -2.80 9.89 8.97
C SER A 55 -1.97 10.25 7.75
N ALA A 56 -1.95 9.37 6.76
CA ALA A 56 -1.35 9.58 5.46
C ALA A 56 -2.11 8.72 4.45
N ILE A 57 -1.92 8.96 3.15
CA ILE A 57 -2.48 8.14 2.07
C ILE A 57 -1.40 7.81 1.04
N VAL A 58 -1.49 6.63 0.43
CA VAL A 58 -0.66 6.30 -0.74
C VAL A 58 -1.44 6.68 -1.99
N MET A 59 -0.90 7.62 -2.76
CA MET A 59 -1.51 8.08 -4.01
C MET A 59 -1.46 6.98 -5.07
N TYR A 60 -2.42 7.02 -5.99
CA TYR A 60 -2.45 6.15 -7.15
C TYR A 60 -1.18 6.32 -8.01
N SER A 61 -0.68 5.22 -8.58
CA SER A 61 0.50 5.27 -9.46
C SER A 61 0.17 5.99 -10.76
N LEU A 62 0.89 7.06 -11.07
CA LEU A 62 0.70 7.83 -12.31
C LEU A 62 1.28 7.15 -13.55
N PHE A 63 1.97 6.01 -13.40
CA PHE A 63 2.79 5.38 -14.46
C PHE A 63 2.38 3.95 -14.81
N GLU A 64 1.16 3.53 -14.47
CA GLU A 64 0.71 2.17 -14.74
C GLU A 64 0.79 1.81 -16.23
N GLU A 65 0.46 2.74 -17.13
CA GLU A 65 0.53 2.53 -18.58
C GLU A 65 1.96 2.29 -19.09
N GLN A 66 2.97 3.00 -18.54
CA GLN A 66 4.36 2.81 -18.94
C GLN A 66 4.91 1.47 -18.45
N ILE A 67 4.58 1.07 -17.22
CA ILE A 67 4.98 -0.23 -16.66
C ILE A 67 4.35 -1.39 -17.45
N THR A 68 3.07 -1.28 -17.85
CA THR A 68 2.44 -2.32 -18.66
C THR A 68 3.06 -2.46 -20.04
N HIS A 69 3.47 -1.35 -20.67
CA HIS A 69 4.14 -1.39 -21.97
C HIS A 69 5.53 -2.02 -21.88
N GLU A 70 6.33 -1.61 -20.89
CA GLU A 70 7.66 -2.16 -20.64
C GLU A 70 7.60 -3.66 -20.31
N ALA A 71 6.63 -4.10 -19.50
CA ALA A 71 6.42 -5.51 -19.20
C ALA A 71 6.02 -6.34 -20.44
N LEU A 72 5.19 -5.78 -21.33
CA LEU A 72 4.82 -6.41 -22.61
C LEU A 72 6.01 -6.53 -23.57
N GLU A 73 6.82 -5.48 -23.69
CA GLU A 73 8.05 -5.52 -24.50
C GLU A 73 9.04 -6.56 -23.96
N LEU A 74 9.25 -6.58 -22.64
CA LEU A 74 10.15 -7.54 -22.00
C LEU A 74 9.66 -8.98 -22.21
N TYR A 75 8.35 -9.21 -22.03
CA TYR A 75 7.72 -10.50 -22.31
C TYR A 75 7.96 -10.94 -23.75
N HIS A 76 7.70 -10.06 -24.73
CA HIS A 76 7.94 -10.35 -26.14
C HIS A 76 9.40 -10.73 -26.42
N HIS A 77 10.38 -10.03 -25.84
CA HIS A 77 11.80 -10.32 -26.06
C HIS A 77 12.28 -11.61 -25.39
N THR A 78 11.73 -11.96 -24.22
CA THR A 78 12.09 -13.19 -23.50
C THR A 78 11.39 -14.41 -24.07
N SER A 79 10.08 -14.34 -24.34
CA SER A 79 9.29 -15.47 -24.86
C SER A 79 9.69 -15.85 -26.29
N TYR A 80 10.20 -14.91 -27.11
CA TYR A 80 10.65 -15.21 -28.47
C TYR A 80 11.78 -16.25 -28.54
N HIS A 81 12.58 -16.35 -27.47
CA HIS A 81 13.69 -17.29 -27.40
C HIS A 81 13.35 -18.57 -26.60
N GLU A 82 12.25 -18.57 -25.84
CA GLU A 82 11.85 -19.74 -25.04
C GLU A 82 11.51 -20.96 -25.92
N ASP A 83 10.96 -20.75 -27.11
CA ASP A 83 10.65 -21.83 -28.06
C ASP A 83 11.80 -22.17 -29.03
N THR A 84 12.98 -21.56 -28.87
CA THR A 84 14.16 -21.85 -29.71
C THR A 84 14.94 -23.05 -29.18
N HIS A 85 14.56 -24.24 -29.63
CA HIS A 85 15.24 -25.49 -29.28
C HIS A 85 15.97 -26.06 -30.49
N ALA A 86 17.16 -26.64 -30.27
CA ALA A 86 17.97 -27.26 -31.33
C ALA A 86 17.25 -28.42 -32.04
N GLU A 87 16.22 -29.00 -31.41
CA GLU A 87 15.38 -30.06 -31.96
C GLU A 87 13.95 -29.59 -32.37
N ALA A 88 13.68 -28.27 -32.30
CA ALA A 88 12.45 -27.55 -32.67
C ALA A 88 11.12 -28.08 -32.09
N LEU A 89 10.45 -27.30 -31.21
CA LEU A 89 9.10 -27.61 -30.71
C LEU A 89 7.97 -26.63 -31.09
N THR A 90 8.23 -25.46 -31.69
CA THR A 90 7.19 -24.64 -32.37
C THR A 90 7.86 -23.72 -33.40
N TYR A 91 7.41 -23.50 -34.65
CA TYR A 91 6.21 -23.80 -35.46
C TYR A 91 5.26 -22.61 -35.69
N PHE A 92 5.45 -21.90 -36.81
CA PHE A 92 4.34 -21.29 -37.54
C PHE A 92 4.35 -21.88 -38.95
N PRO A 93 3.18 -22.08 -39.61
CA PRO A 93 2.08 -21.11 -39.63
C PRO A 93 0.69 -21.67 -39.28
N GLU A 94 -0.15 -20.79 -38.72
CA GLU A 94 -1.59 -20.92 -38.34
C GLU A 94 -2.12 -22.31 -37.97
#